data_AF-A0A524MPV6-F1
#
_entry.id   AF-A0A524MPV6-F1
#
_cell.length_a   1.000
_cell.length_b   1.000
_cell.length_c   1.000
_cell.angle_alpha   90.00
_cell.angle_beta   90.00
_cell.angle_gamma   90.00
#
_symmetry.space_group_name_H-M   'P 1'
#
loop_
_entity.id
_entity.type
_entity.pdbx_description
1 polymer ?
#
loop_
_entity_poly.entity_id
_entity_poly.type
_entity_poly.pdbx_seq_one_letter_code
_entity_poly.pdbx_strand_id
1 'polypeptide(L)'
;PKVRTPFELIVAMLRTTGATIAQDFSVTADMPATRSISDHLTRLGHEMWSWPTPDGFADNQSFWLTTRTMLRRWELAGRIGNSLGGLTVDAAALLPNPMPATIDLVVYALAARLRLAVTETDVTAIATFLGVATDAPVADARLNDSLGDVIGLLLSHPSGQYR
;
A
#
# COMPACT_ATOMS: atom_id res chain seq x y z
N PRO A 1 7.62 -19.10 2.90
CA PRO A 1 7.30 -17.65 3.04
C PRO A 1 6.33 -17.41 4.22
N LYS A 2 6.62 -16.43 5.08
CA LYS A 2 5.73 -16.06 6.19
C LYS A 2 4.91 -14.84 5.78
N VAL A 3 3.67 -14.74 6.27
CA VAL A 3 2.82 -13.57 6.02
C VAL A 3 3.18 -12.47 7.00
N ARG A 4 3.25 -11.23 6.53
CA ARG A 4 3.40 -10.05 7.39
C ARG A 4 2.18 -9.90 8.28
N THR A 5 2.40 -9.73 9.57
CA THR A 5 1.37 -9.28 10.50
C THR A 5 0.81 -7.92 10.06
N PRO A 6 -0.40 -7.53 10.47
CA PRO A 6 -0.97 -6.23 10.14
C PRO A 6 -0.05 -5.04 10.44
N PHE A 7 0.66 -5.08 11.56
CA PHE A 7 1.65 -4.06 11.93
C PHE A 7 2.82 -4.02 10.95
N GLU A 8 3.43 -5.16 10.64
CA GLU A 8 4.53 -5.25 9.67
C GLU A 8 4.08 -4.79 8.27
N LEU A 9 2.85 -5.10 7.87
CA LEU A 9 2.28 -4.70 6.59
C LEU A 9 2.18 -3.16 6.50
N ILE A 10 1.55 -2.51 7.49
CA ILE A 10 1.42 -1.04 7.54
C ILE A 10 2.81 -0.41 7.50
N VAL A 11 3.73 -0.85 8.37
CA VAL A 11 5.09 -0.30 8.44
C VAL A 11 5.82 -0.44 7.10
N ALA A 12 5.67 -1.59 6.44
CA ALA A 12 6.32 -1.79 5.16
C ALA A 12 5.74 -0.88 4.07
N MET A 13 4.41 -0.75 3.98
CA MET A 13 3.75 0.14 3.01
C MET A 13 4.15 1.61 3.24
N LEU A 14 4.19 2.07 4.49
CA LEU A 14 4.60 3.43 4.82
C LEU A 14 6.08 3.69 4.50
N ARG A 15 6.96 2.71 4.77
CA ARG A 15 8.39 2.84 4.47
C ARG A 15 8.69 2.83 2.98
N THR A 16 8.02 1.99 2.19
CA THR A 16 8.28 1.90 0.76
C THR A 16 7.76 3.12 0.01
N THR A 17 6.65 3.69 0.46
CA THR A 17 6.07 4.93 -0.08
C THR A 17 6.74 6.20 0.43
N GLY A 18 7.54 6.14 1.50
CA GLY A 18 8.14 7.33 2.10
C GLY A 18 7.08 8.24 2.75
N ALA A 19 5.99 7.67 3.26
CA ALA A 19 4.90 8.42 3.84
C ALA A 19 5.38 9.34 4.98
N THR A 20 4.94 10.59 4.96
CA THR A 20 5.15 11.54 6.05
C THR A 20 4.02 11.42 7.06
N ILE A 21 4.39 11.37 8.34
CA ILE A 21 3.44 11.31 9.45
C ILE A 21 3.32 12.71 10.04
N ALA A 22 2.10 13.28 10.02
CA ALA A 22 1.86 14.55 10.69
C ALA A 22 2.15 14.40 12.19
N GLN A 23 3.04 15.24 12.72
CA GLN A 23 3.43 15.22 14.14
C GLN A 23 2.41 15.92 15.05
N ASP A 24 1.21 16.20 14.55
CA ASP A 24 0.17 16.82 15.34
C ASP A 24 -0.51 15.77 16.23
N PHE A 25 -0.08 15.72 17.49
CA PHE A 25 -0.71 14.94 18.55
C PHE A 25 -1.87 15.70 19.22
N SER A 26 -2.24 16.88 18.71
CA SER A 26 -3.37 17.64 19.24
C SER A 26 -4.68 16.88 19.03
N VAL A 27 -5.52 16.91 20.06
CA VAL A 27 -6.89 16.38 20.07
C VAL A 27 -7.81 17.12 19.07
N THR A 28 -7.34 18.24 18.50
CA THR A 28 -8.08 19.09 17.55
C THR A 28 -7.88 18.73 16.09
N ALA A 29 -6.91 17.86 15.75
CA ALA A 29 -6.79 17.36 14.38
C ALA A 29 -7.91 16.36 14.10
N ASP A 30 -8.64 16.52 12.98
CA ASP A 30 -9.83 15.71 12.65
C ASP A 30 -9.57 14.19 12.71
N MET A 31 -8.34 13.74 12.44
CA MET A 31 -7.82 12.42 12.84
C MET A 31 -6.27 12.39 12.91
N PRO A 32 -5.65 12.26 14.09
CA PRO A 32 -4.20 12.03 14.21
C PRO A 32 -3.79 10.69 13.57
N ALA A 33 -2.57 10.64 13.02
CA ALA A 33 -2.03 9.44 12.37
C ALA A 33 -2.08 8.20 13.26
N THR A 34 -1.81 8.38 14.55
CA THR A 34 -1.87 7.30 15.55
C THR A 34 -3.25 6.68 15.62
N ARG A 35 -4.33 7.49 15.66
CA ARG A 35 -5.70 6.98 15.69
C ARG A 35 -6.06 6.22 14.41
N SER A 36 -5.64 6.75 13.26
CA SER A 36 -5.84 6.12 11.95
C SER A 36 -5.16 4.76 11.86
N ILE A 37 -3.89 4.67 12.28
CA ILE A 37 -3.12 3.43 12.31
C ILE A 37 -3.74 2.43 13.30
N SER A 38 -4.08 2.86 14.51
CA SER A 38 -4.70 2.01 15.53
C SER A 38 -6.05 1.44 15.06
N ASP A 39 -6.92 2.23 14.43
CA ASP A 39 -8.20 1.75 13.89
C ASP A 39 -7.99 0.67 12.82
N HIS A 40 -7.04 0.86 11.90
CA HIS A 40 -6.73 -0.14 10.88
C HIS A 40 -6.14 -1.42 11.48
N LEU A 41 -5.26 -1.30 12.47
CA LEU A 41 -4.72 -2.43 13.21
C LEU A 41 -5.81 -3.25 13.90
N THR A 42 -6.73 -2.59 14.60
CA THR A 42 -7.88 -3.24 15.25
C THR A 42 -8.79 -3.92 14.21
N ARG A 43 -9.10 -3.27 13.08
CA ARG A 43 -9.91 -3.86 11.99
C ARG A 43 -9.25 -5.07 11.34
N LEU A 44 -7.92 -5.13 11.36
CA LEU A 44 -7.11 -6.25 10.89
C LEU A 44 -6.89 -7.34 11.95
N GLY A 45 -7.44 -7.18 13.16
CA GLY A 45 -7.33 -8.15 14.26
C GLY A 45 -6.03 -8.07 15.06
N HIS A 46 -5.28 -6.97 14.93
CA HIS A 46 -4.00 -6.74 15.63
C HIS A 46 -4.08 -5.49 16.49
N GLU A 47 -5.03 -5.45 17.42
CA GLU A 47 -5.14 -4.35 18.37
C GLU A 47 -3.90 -4.30 19.28
N MET A 48 -3.26 -3.15 19.37
CA MET A 48 -2.01 -3.01 20.12
C MET A 48 -2.25 -3.28 21.61
N TRP A 49 -1.38 -4.08 22.22
CA TRP A 49 -1.41 -4.43 23.65
C TRP A 49 -2.66 -5.20 24.13
N SER A 50 -3.49 -5.75 23.24
CA SER A 50 -4.69 -6.51 23.64
C SER A 50 -4.50 -8.03 23.69
N TRP A 51 -3.31 -8.54 23.34
CA TRP A 51 -3.08 -9.98 23.31
C TRP A 51 -2.97 -10.57 24.73
N PRO A 52 -3.72 -11.63 25.05
CA PRO A 52 -3.61 -12.29 26.35
C PRO A 52 -2.26 -13.02 26.49
N THR A 53 -1.56 -12.78 27.60
CA THR A 53 -0.31 -13.48 27.97
C THR A 53 -0.48 -15.01 28.01
N PRO A 54 0.58 -15.82 27.79
CA PRO A 54 1.99 -15.44 27.67
C PRO A 54 2.56 -15.44 26.24
N ASP A 55 1.84 -15.95 25.24
CA ASP A 55 2.45 -16.38 23.97
C ASP A 55 2.58 -15.28 22.90
N GLY A 56 1.95 -14.12 23.09
CA GLY A 56 1.94 -13.04 22.10
C GLY A 56 1.19 -13.39 20.80
N PHE A 57 1.12 -12.44 19.88
CA PHE A 57 0.37 -12.60 18.63
C PHE A 57 0.82 -13.82 17.81
N ALA A 58 -0.15 -14.51 17.19
CA ALA A 58 0.11 -15.70 16.39
C ALA A 58 1.11 -15.44 15.25
N ASP A 59 2.03 -16.39 15.00
CA ASP A 59 2.96 -16.36 13.86
C ASP A 59 2.50 -17.29 12.70
N ASN A 60 1.28 -17.84 12.79
CA ASN A 60 0.73 -18.69 11.74
C ASN A 60 -0.02 -17.87 10.67
N GLN A 61 0.00 -18.36 9.43
CA GLN A 61 -0.60 -17.67 8.29
C GLN A 61 -2.13 -17.63 8.37
N SER A 62 -2.76 -18.72 8.84
CA SER A 62 -4.22 -18.87 8.89
C SER A 62 -4.89 -17.86 9.82
N PHE A 63 -4.21 -17.38 10.86
CA PHE A 63 -4.71 -16.32 11.72
C PHE A 63 -4.78 -14.97 10.99
N TRP A 64 -3.81 -14.67 10.13
CA TRP A 64 -3.70 -13.36 9.47
C TRP A 64 -4.39 -13.27 8.11
N LEU A 65 -4.57 -14.38 7.42
CA LEU A 65 -5.19 -14.45 6.09
C LEU A 65 -6.52 -15.21 6.13
N THR A 66 -7.58 -14.46 6.38
CA THR A 66 -8.96 -14.84 6.15
C THR A 66 -9.53 -13.98 5.02
N THR A 67 -10.65 -14.37 4.42
CA THR A 67 -11.32 -13.56 3.38
C THR A 67 -11.59 -12.13 3.87
N ARG A 68 -12.02 -11.98 5.13
CA ARG A 68 -12.30 -10.67 5.74
C ARG A 68 -11.02 -9.84 5.91
N THR A 69 -9.94 -10.43 6.41
CA THR A 69 -8.69 -9.67 6.61
C THR A 69 -8.04 -9.30 5.29
N MET A 70 -8.16 -10.12 4.24
CA MET A 70 -7.65 -9.79 2.91
C MET A 70 -8.30 -8.53 2.32
N LEU A 71 -9.64 -8.43 2.39
CA LEU A 71 -10.36 -7.23 1.95
C LEU A 71 -9.92 -5.97 2.69
N ARG A 72 -9.69 -6.09 4.01
CA ARG A 72 -9.19 -4.96 4.83
C ARG A 72 -7.76 -4.57 4.49
N ARG A 73 -6.90 -5.53 4.10
CA ARG A 73 -5.53 -5.23 3.63
C ARG A 73 -5.54 -4.47 2.31
N TRP A 74 -6.44 -4.82 1.40
CA TRP A 74 -6.63 -4.08 0.15
C TRP A 74 -7.20 -2.68 0.37
N GLU A 75 -8.19 -2.55 1.27
CA GLU A 75 -8.72 -1.25 1.67
C GLU A 75 -7.60 -0.35 2.22
N LEU A 76 -6.76 -0.88 3.12
CA LEU A 76 -5.61 -0.17 3.66
C LEU A 76 -4.64 0.28 2.55
N ALA A 77 -4.31 -0.61 1.61
CA ALA A 77 -3.43 -0.28 0.49
C ALA A 77 -3.98 0.90 -0.35
N GLY A 78 -5.27 0.85 -0.69
CA GLY A 78 -5.94 1.94 -1.41
C GLY A 78 -5.97 3.25 -0.63
N ARG A 79 -6.12 3.20 0.70
CA ARG A 79 -6.05 4.39 1.56
C ARG A 79 -4.64 4.98 1.63
N ILE A 80 -3.61 4.16 1.68
CA ILE A 80 -2.21 4.64 1.67
C ILE A 80 -1.86 5.29 0.33
N GLY A 81 -2.32 4.71 -0.78
CA GLY A 81 -2.12 5.30 -2.11
C GLY A 81 -2.82 6.65 -2.28
N ASN A 82 -3.96 6.84 -1.62
CA ASN A 82 -4.77 8.07 -1.73
C ASN A 82 -4.66 8.94 -0.46
N SER A 83 -5.53 8.70 0.53
CA SER A 83 -5.55 9.43 1.78
C SER A 83 -5.86 8.53 2.96
N LEU A 84 -4.99 8.61 3.96
CA LEU A 84 -5.13 7.97 5.26
C LEU A 84 -4.93 9.05 6.32
N GLY A 85 -5.87 9.22 7.25
CA GLY A 85 -5.86 10.35 8.20
C GLY A 85 -4.52 10.52 8.92
N GLY A 86 -3.98 11.74 8.91
CA GLY A 86 -2.68 12.09 9.52
C GLY A 86 -1.44 11.59 8.75
N LEU A 87 -1.60 10.94 7.61
CA LEU A 87 -0.53 10.42 6.77
C LEU A 87 -0.60 11.04 5.37
N THR A 88 0.56 11.39 4.82
CA THR A 88 0.66 11.97 3.48
C THR A 88 1.73 11.25 2.68
N VAL A 89 1.37 10.76 1.50
CA VAL A 89 2.29 10.18 0.52
C VAL A 89 2.42 11.16 -0.63
N ASP A 90 3.65 11.57 -0.93
CA ASP A 90 3.94 12.32 -2.16
C ASP A 90 4.03 11.32 -3.31
N ALA A 91 2.88 11.06 -3.93
CA ALA A 91 2.77 10.12 -5.04
C ALA A 91 3.63 10.53 -6.24
N ALA A 92 3.75 11.85 -6.51
CA ALA A 92 4.55 12.36 -7.62
C ALA A 92 6.05 12.12 -7.38
N ALA A 93 6.53 12.22 -6.14
CA ALA A 93 7.91 11.89 -5.78
C ALA A 93 8.28 10.40 -5.94
N LEU A 94 7.29 9.51 -6.08
CA LEU A 94 7.53 8.09 -6.38
C LEU A 94 7.76 7.83 -7.86
N LEU A 95 7.33 8.74 -8.74
CA LEU A 95 7.51 8.56 -10.17
C LEU A 95 9.00 8.66 -10.56
N PRO A 96 9.44 7.87 -11.55
CA PRO A 96 10.80 7.94 -12.06
C PRO A 96 11.09 9.30 -12.72
N ASN A 97 12.30 9.80 -12.51
CA ASN A 97 12.84 10.98 -13.19
C ASN A 97 14.23 10.63 -13.78
N PRO A 98 14.42 10.62 -15.11
CA PRO A 98 13.44 11.00 -16.15
C PRO A 98 12.29 10.00 -16.29
N MET A 99 11.14 10.49 -16.79
CA MET A 99 9.97 9.65 -17.04
C MET A 99 10.26 8.69 -18.21
N PRO A 100 10.03 7.37 -18.03
CA PRO A 100 10.06 6.41 -19.13
C PRO A 100 9.03 6.75 -20.22
N ALA A 101 9.27 6.25 -21.44
CA ALA A 101 8.41 6.54 -22.58
C ALA A 101 7.05 5.85 -22.52
N THR A 102 6.98 4.65 -21.94
CA THR A 102 5.84 3.74 -22.00
C THR A 102 5.34 3.33 -20.61
N ILE A 103 4.07 2.94 -20.52
CA ILE A 103 3.39 2.64 -19.25
C ILE A 103 3.96 1.43 -18.54
N ASP A 104 4.31 0.36 -19.27
CA ASP A 104 4.97 -0.81 -18.70
C ASP A 104 6.23 -0.44 -17.92
N LEU A 105 7.11 0.38 -18.49
CA LEU A 105 8.35 0.82 -17.87
C LEU A 105 8.10 1.67 -16.62
N VAL A 106 7.05 2.51 -16.63
CA VAL A 106 6.64 3.26 -15.44
C VAL A 106 6.17 2.31 -14.33
N VAL A 107 5.32 1.34 -14.66
CA VAL A 107 4.79 0.38 -13.67
C VAL A 107 5.93 -0.47 -13.09
N TYR A 108 6.87 -0.95 -13.91
CA TYR A 108 8.05 -1.66 -13.43
C TYR A 108 8.94 -0.78 -12.54
N ALA A 109 9.15 0.50 -12.90
CA ALA A 109 9.92 1.43 -12.08
C ALA A 109 9.25 1.69 -10.72
N LEU A 110 7.93 1.89 -10.71
CA LEU A 110 7.15 2.05 -9.47
C LEU A 110 7.18 0.78 -8.61
N ALA A 111 6.99 -0.40 -9.21
CA ALA A 111 7.07 -1.67 -8.50
C ALA A 111 8.45 -1.90 -7.88
N ALA A 112 9.53 -1.58 -8.62
CA ALA A 112 10.89 -1.64 -8.12
C ALA A 112 11.10 -0.67 -6.94
N ARG A 113 10.59 0.57 -7.05
CA ARG A 113 10.66 1.57 -5.97
C ARG A 113 9.93 1.12 -4.71
N LEU A 114 8.79 0.45 -4.88
CA LEU A 114 7.98 -0.13 -3.81
C LEU A 114 8.50 -1.49 -3.32
N ARG A 115 9.59 -2.01 -3.90
CA ARG A 115 10.20 -3.32 -3.61
C ARG A 115 9.23 -4.50 -3.80
N LEU A 116 8.43 -4.43 -4.86
CA LEU A 116 7.47 -5.45 -5.23
C LEU A 116 8.00 -6.25 -6.43
N ALA A 117 7.89 -7.57 -6.34
CA ALA A 117 8.04 -8.42 -7.52
C ALA A 117 6.70 -8.42 -8.27
N VAL A 118 6.71 -7.92 -9.51
CA VAL A 118 5.57 -7.88 -10.43
C VAL A 118 5.91 -8.68 -11.70
N THR A 119 4.90 -9.27 -12.30
CA THR A 119 4.98 -10.02 -13.57
C THR A 119 4.39 -9.20 -14.71
N GLU A 120 4.61 -9.63 -15.94
CA GLU A 120 4.00 -9.02 -17.13
C GLU A 120 2.46 -9.02 -17.08
N THR A 121 1.86 -10.05 -16.46
CA THR A 121 0.42 -10.14 -16.21
C THR A 121 -0.06 -9.01 -15.30
N ASP A 122 0.70 -8.70 -14.24
CA ASP A 122 0.35 -7.63 -13.29
C ASP A 122 0.46 -6.26 -13.96
N VAL A 123 1.49 -6.05 -14.78
CA VAL A 123 1.66 -4.81 -15.56
C VAL A 123 0.51 -4.64 -16.56
N THR A 124 0.12 -5.71 -17.24
CA THR A 124 -1.04 -5.70 -18.16
C THR A 124 -2.33 -5.35 -17.43
N ALA A 125 -2.54 -5.86 -16.22
CA ALA A 125 -3.72 -5.54 -15.41
C ALA A 125 -3.75 -4.06 -15.02
N ILE A 126 -2.60 -3.47 -14.67
CA ILE A 126 -2.51 -2.04 -14.34
C ILE A 126 -2.72 -1.17 -15.58
N ALA A 127 -2.14 -1.53 -16.73
CA ALA A 127 -2.38 -0.83 -17.99
C ALA A 127 -3.86 -0.88 -18.40
N THR A 128 -4.51 -2.03 -18.21
CA THR A 128 -5.95 -2.21 -18.41
C THR A 128 -6.77 -1.30 -17.49
N PHE A 129 -6.39 -1.20 -16.21
CA PHE A 129 -7.02 -0.27 -15.27
C PHE A 129 -6.89 1.19 -15.73
N LEU A 130 -5.73 1.57 -16.29
CA LEU A 130 -5.50 2.90 -16.87
C LEU A 130 -6.21 3.11 -18.22
N GLY A 131 -6.81 2.06 -18.80
CA GLY A 131 -7.53 2.11 -20.08
C GLY A 131 -6.63 2.19 -21.30
N VAL A 132 -5.37 1.74 -21.20
CA VAL A 132 -4.35 1.86 -22.26
C VAL A 132 -3.64 0.53 -22.50
N ALA A 133 -2.96 0.42 -23.64
CA ALA A 133 -2.02 -0.67 -23.89
C ALA A 133 -0.75 -0.50 -23.02
N THR A 134 -0.02 -1.59 -22.79
CA THR A 134 1.20 -1.59 -21.97
C THR A 134 2.33 -0.76 -22.58
N ASP A 135 2.42 -0.75 -23.92
CA ASP A 135 3.40 0.02 -24.71
C ASP A 135 2.91 1.43 -25.06
N ALA A 136 1.74 1.84 -24.57
CA ALA A 136 1.21 3.18 -24.83
C ALA A 136 2.14 4.26 -24.23
N PRO A 137 2.30 5.40 -24.91
CA PRO A 137 2.99 6.56 -24.36
C PRO A 137 2.39 6.98 -23.02
N VAL A 138 3.23 7.39 -22.06
CA VAL A 138 2.76 7.84 -20.73
C VAL A 138 1.77 9.00 -20.82
N ALA A 139 1.91 9.86 -21.84
CA ALA A 139 1.01 10.99 -22.09
C ALA A 139 -0.42 10.56 -22.46
N ASP A 140 -0.61 9.35 -22.99
CA ASP A 140 -1.91 8.83 -23.40
C ASP A 140 -2.68 8.19 -22.23
N ALA A 141 -1.99 7.95 -21.10
CA ALA A 141 -2.58 7.36 -19.92
C ALA A 141 -3.06 8.41 -18.92
N ARG A 142 -4.11 8.06 -18.17
CA ARG A 142 -4.63 8.87 -17.06
C ARG A 142 -3.80 8.73 -15.78
N LEU A 143 -2.48 8.57 -15.92
CA LEU A 143 -1.58 8.21 -14.83
C LEU A 143 -1.58 9.25 -13.70
N ASN A 144 -1.55 10.54 -14.04
CA ASN A 144 -1.51 11.61 -13.02
C ASN A 144 -2.79 11.66 -12.18
N ASP A 145 -3.95 11.44 -12.79
CA ASP A 145 -5.25 11.45 -12.10
C ASP A 145 -5.44 10.22 -11.21
N SER A 146 -4.86 9.09 -11.62
CA SER A 146 -5.06 7.78 -10.99
C SER A 146 -3.82 7.27 -10.24
N LEU A 147 -2.83 8.13 -9.98
CA LEU A 147 -1.55 7.71 -9.42
C LEU A 147 -1.70 7.07 -8.04
N GLY A 148 -2.56 7.64 -7.20
CA GLY A 148 -2.87 7.10 -5.88
C GLY A 148 -3.52 5.71 -5.96
N ASP A 149 -4.41 5.49 -6.93
CA ASP A 149 -5.04 4.19 -7.16
C ASP A 149 -4.03 3.17 -7.70
N VAL A 150 -3.13 3.55 -8.62
CA VAL A 150 -2.05 2.69 -9.11
C VAL A 150 -1.12 2.27 -7.97
N ILE A 151 -0.73 3.21 -7.09
CA ILE A 151 0.05 2.91 -5.89
C ILE A 151 -0.72 1.95 -4.98
N GLY A 152 -2.01 2.20 -4.75
CA GLY A 152 -2.88 1.33 -3.96
C GLY A 152 -2.96 -0.10 -4.50
N LEU A 153 -3.13 -0.24 -5.83
CA LEU A 153 -3.13 -1.53 -6.52
C LEU A 153 -1.78 -2.24 -6.39
N LEU A 154 -0.66 -1.54 -6.59
CA LEU A 154 0.67 -2.11 -6.39
C LEU A 154 0.89 -2.56 -4.94
N LEU A 155 0.54 -1.74 -3.95
CA LEU A 155 0.65 -2.10 -2.53
C LEU A 155 -0.27 -3.29 -2.14
N SER A 156 -1.36 -3.50 -2.86
CA SER A 156 -2.26 -4.65 -2.67
C SER A 156 -1.68 -5.98 -3.19
N HIS A 157 -0.59 -5.91 -3.97
CA HIS A 157 0.00 -7.05 -4.65
C HIS A 157 0.47 -8.16 -3.67
N PRO A 158 0.27 -9.46 -4.01
CA PRO A 158 0.63 -10.57 -3.13
C PRO A 158 2.08 -10.56 -2.65
N SER A 159 3.04 -10.12 -3.48
CA SER A 159 4.46 -10.07 -3.09
C SER A 159 4.72 -9.12 -1.90
N GLY A 160 3.89 -8.08 -1.71
CA GLY A 160 3.96 -7.17 -0.56
C GLY A 160 3.40 -7.75 0.74
N GLN A 161 2.65 -8.85 0.68
CA GLN A 161 2.01 -9.48 1.83
C GLN A 161 2.95 -10.42 2.60
N TYR A 162 4.05 -10.87 1.98
CA TYR A 162 4.98 -11.82 2.55
C TYR A 162 6.28 -11.18 3.07
N ARG A 163 6.95 -11.86 4.00
CA ARG A 163 8.31 -11.56 4.47
C ARG A 163 9.23 -12.76 4.22
#